data_AF-X1P2R1-F1
#
_entry.id   AF-X1P2R1-F1
#
_cell.length_a   1.000
_cell.length_b   1.000
_cell.length_c   1.000
_cell.angle_alpha   90.00
_cell.angle_beta   90.00
_cell.angle_gamma   90.00
#
_symmetry.space_group_name_H-M   'P 1'
#
loop_
_entity.id
_entity.type
_entity.pdbx_description
1 polymer ?
#
loop_
_entity_poly.entity_id
_entity_poly.type
_entity_poly.pdbx_seq_one_letter_code
_entity_poly.pdbx_strand_id
1 'polypeptide(L)'
;MGRPAERITTNCYQIGYTTAMWVGINLEKWDSLPKDIQDIFTEVSEEWIDVHAKVWDDADAAGREYTLSLGNEIIELSPGEASRWAEAVEALPGEYIAAMDAAGLPGEELVTEAKSLVSKYSQ
;
A
#
# COMPACT_ATOMS: atom_id res chain seq x y z
N MET A 1 2.13 -33.01 -24.64
CA MET A 1 3.12 -32.10 -24.03
C MET A 1 2.42 -30.77 -23.81
N GLY A 2 1.93 -30.52 -22.59
CA GLY A 2 1.45 -29.19 -22.23
C GLY A 2 2.64 -28.24 -22.23
N ARG A 3 2.50 -27.04 -22.80
CA ARG A 3 3.52 -25.99 -22.65
C ARG A 3 3.85 -25.89 -21.15
N PRO A 4 5.13 -25.89 -20.74
CA PRO A 4 5.46 -25.54 -19.37
C PRO A 4 4.77 -24.19 -19.12
N ALA A 5 3.94 -24.11 -18.08
CA ALA A 5 3.26 -22.87 -17.75
C ALA A 5 4.35 -21.81 -17.54
N GLU A 6 4.50 -20.89 -18.49
CA GLU A 6 5.37 -19.74 -18.37
C GLU A 6 4.84 -18.95 -17.17
N ARG A 7 5.56 -18.99 -16.05
CA ARG A 7 5.18 -18.32 -14.80
C ARG A 7 5.63 -16.88 -14.91
N ILE A 8 4.79 -16.09 -15.55
CA ILE A 8 5.03 -14.67 -15.83
C ILE A 8 4.27 -13.83 -14.81
N THR A 9 4.92 -12.82 -14.25
CA THR A 9 4.29 -11.77 -13.45
C THR A 9 4.50 -10.42 -14.14
N THR A 10 3.44 -9.66 -14.31
CA THR A 10 3.54 -8.28 -14.82
C THR A 10 3.81 -7.35 -13.66
N ASN A 11 4.88 -6.57 -13.75
CA ASN A 11 5.16 -5.51 -12.81
C ASN A 11 4.35 -4.26 -13.18
N CYS A 12 3.40 -3.87 -12.33
CA CYS A 12 2.42 -2.82 -12.61
C CYS A 12 2.30 -1.76 -11.50
N TYR A 13 3.41 -1.42 -10.84
CA TYR A 13 3.45 -0.40 -9.77
C TYR A 13 2.74 0.92 -10.11
N GLN A 14 2.65 1.28 -11.39
CA GLN A 14 2.01 2.51 -11.89
C GLN A 14 0.50 2.56 -11.66
N ILE A 15 -0.16 1.40 -11.49
CA ILE A 15 -1.60 1.29 -11.22
C ILE A 15 -1.88 0.54 -9.91
N GLY A 16 -0.86 0.39 -9.07
CA GLY A 16 -0.95 -0.36 -7.82
C GLY A 16 -1.97 0.24 -6.86
N TYR A 17 -2.60 -0.62 -6.06
CA TYR A 17 -3.41 -0.18 -4.95
C TYR A 17 -2.52 0.06 -3.73
N THR A 18 -2.85 1.08 -2.94
CA THR A 18 -2.29 1.23 -1.59
C THR A 18 -3.23 0.54 -0.61
N THR A 19 -2.70 -0.29 0.29
CA THR A 19 -3.46 -0.83 1.43
C THR A 19 -2.91 -0.26 2.72
N ALA A 20 -3.79 0.30 3.54
CA ALA A 20 -3.44 0.71 4.88
C ALA A 20 -3.41 -0.52 5.79
N MET A 21 -2.26 -0.78 6.41
CA MET A 21 -2.13 -1.71 7.52
C MET A 21 -1.96 -0.93 8.82
N TRP A 22 -2.52 -1.44 9.90
CA TRP A 22 -2.43 -0.81 11.21
C TRP A 22 -2.13 -1.86 12.27
N VAL A 23 -1.33 -1.46 13.26
CA VAL A 23 -1.12 -2.20 14.48
C VAL A 23 -1.84 -1.42 15.58
N GLY A 24 -2.78 -2.05 16.26
CA GLY A 24 -3.55 -1.39 17.31
C GLY A 24 -3.73 -2.26 18.53
N ILE A 25 -4.05 -1.57 19.63
CA ILE A 25 -4.30 -2.17 20.94
C ILE A 25 -5.78 -2.00 21.30
N ASN A 26 -6.34 -2.97 22.04
CA ASN A 26 -7.68 -2.83 22.59
C ASN A 26 -7.75 -1.62 23.54
N LEU A 27 -8.83 -0.83 23.45
CA LEU A 27 -8.97 0.43 24.20
C LEU A 27 -9.04 0.23 25.71
N GLU A 28 -9.82 -0.74 26.20
CA GLU A 28 -9.87 -1.02 27.64
C GLU A 28 -8.51 -1.44 28.18
N LYS A 29 -7.76 -2.20 27.36
CA LYS A 29 -6.40 -2.60 27.73
C LYS A 29 -5.48 -1.38 27.78
N TRP A 30 -5.55 -0.49 26.80
CA TRP A 30 -4.80 0.76 26.77
C TRP A 30 -5.06 1.62 28.00
N ASP A 31 -6.34 1.83 28.34
CA ASP A 31 -6.76 2.65 29.48
C ASP A 31 -6.35 2.04 30.83
N SER A 32 -6.13 0.72 30.88
CA SER A 32 -5.60 0.03 32.07
C SER A 32 -4.10 0.21 32.29
N LEU A 33 -3.36 0.71 31.29
CA LEU A 33 -1.90 0.87 31.38
C LEU A 33 -1.54 2.13 32.17
N PRO A 34 -0.47 2.07 32.99
CA PRO A 34 0.14 3.27 33.56
C PRO A 34 0.56 4.29 32.49
N LYS A 35 0.54 5.58 32.84
CA LYS A 35 0.81 6.67 31.89
C LYS A 35 2.20 6.59 31.25
N ASP A 36 3.21 6.24 32.03
CA ASP A 36 4.58 6.01 31.54
C ASP A 36 4.63 4.89 30.48
N ILE A 37 3.84 3.83 30.64
CA ILE A 37 3.76 2.75 29.64
C ILE A 37 3.00 3.21 28.38
N GLN A 38 1.93 3.99 28.52
CA GLN A 38 1.24 4.59 27.37
C GLN A 38 2.18 5.52 26.57
N ASP A 39 3.00 6.31 27.27
CA ASP A 39 3.97 7.20 26.64
C ASP A 39 5.02 6.42 25.86
N ILE A 40 5.58 5.35 26.46
CA ILE A 40 6.51 4.44 25.76
C ILE A 40 5.87 3.83 24.51
N PHE A 41 4.63 3.34 24.59
CA PHE A 41 3.96 2.78 23.42
C PHE A 41 3.76 3.81 22.31
N THR A 42 3.42 5.06 22.67
CA THR A 42 3.23 6.14 21.69
C THR A 42 4.56 6.46 21.00
N GLU A 43 5.61 6.69 21.78
CA GLU A 43 6.96 7.01 21.27
C GLU A 43 7.48 5.89 20.35
N VAL A 44 7.40 4.64 20.80
CA VAL A 44 7.85 3.49 20.00
C VAL A 44 6.96 3.31 18.76
N SER A 45 5.65 3.57 18.84
CA SER A 45 4.79 3.44 17.65
C SER A 45 5.17 4.42 16.54
N GLU A 46 5.62 5.64 16.88
CA GLU A 46 6.12 6.62 15.91
C GLU A 46 7.41 6.14 15.24
N GLU A 47 8.39 5.66 16.02
CA GLU A 47 9.66 5.13 15.49
C GLU A 47 9.45 3.93 14.55
N TRP A 48 8.45 3.09 14.85
CA TRP A 48 8.23 1.85 14.12
C TRP A 48 7.54 2.04 12.77
N ILE A 49 7.05 3.23 12.41
CA ILE A 49 6.48 3.50 11.08
C ILE A 49 7.54 3.19 10.00
N ASP A 50 8.73 3.76 10.13
CA ASP A 50 9.83 3.59 9.18
C ASP A 50 10.39 2.16 9.19
N VAL A 51 10.40 1.52 10.37
CA VAL A 51 10.85 0.14 10.51
C VAL A 51 9.92 -0.81 9.73
N HIS A 52 8.60 -0.65 9.89
CA HIS A 52 7.64 -1.49 9.15
C HIS A 52 7.73 -1.24 7.64
N ALA A 53 7.83 0.02 7.20
CA ALA A 53 7.99 0.35 5.79
C ALA A 53 9.22 -0.33 5.18
N LYS A 54 10.38 -0.18 5.84
CA LYS A 54 11.63 -0.81 5.40
C LYS A 54 11.53 -2.33 5.34
N VAL A 55 10.96 -2.97 6.37
CA VAL A 55 10.83 -4.44 6.40
C VAL A 55 9.93 -4.93 5.27
N TRP A 56 8.90 -4.17 4.89
CA TRP A 56 8.06 -4.47 3.73
C TRP A 56 8.84 -4.39 2.42
N ASP A 57 9.58 -3.31 2.20
CA ASP A 57 10.40 -3.12 1.00
C ASP A 57 11.48 -4.23 0.87
N ASP A 58 12.15 -4.56 1.97
CA ASP A 58 13.16 -5.61 2.01
C ASP A 58 12.53 -7.00 1.69
N ALA A 59 11.31 -7.25 2.17
CA ALA A 59 10.58 -8.49 1.89
C ALA A 59 10.14 -8.59 0.42
N ASP A 60 9.68 -7.49 -0.18
CA ASP A 60 9.34 -7.43 -1.61
C ASP A 60 10.57 -7.67 -2.48
N ALA A 61 11.71 -7.06 -2.13
CA ALA A 61 12.99 -7.29 -2.82
C ALA A 61 13.43 -8.76 -2.74
N ALA A 62 13.38 -9.36 -1.54
CA ALA A 62 13.71 -10.78 -1.35
C ALA A 62 12.75 -11.71 -2.11
N GLY A 63 11.45 -11.40 -2.12
CA GLY A 63 10.44 -12.13 -2.88
C GLY A 63 10.71 -12.06 -4.39
N ARG A 64 11.12 -10.89 -4.88
CA ARG A 64 11.51 -10.67 -6.28
C ARG A 64 12.75 -11.50 -6.65
N GLU A 65 13.77 -11.52 -5.82
CA GLU A 65 14.97 -12.35 -6.06
C GLU A 65 14.62 -13.84 -6.04
N TYR A 66 13.79 -14.27 -5.08
CA TYR A 66 13.37 -15.66 -4.97
C TYR A 66 12.59 -16.13 -6.21
N THR A 67 11.61 -15.35 -6.69
CA THR A 67 10.83 -15.73 -7.88
C THR A 67 11.72 -15.85 -9.13
N LEU A 68 12.68 -14.94 -9.31
CA LEU A 68 13.64 -15.00 -10.42
C LEU A 68 14.57 -16.22 -10.30
N SER A 69 15.00 -16.59 -9.08
CA SER A 69 15.83 -17.78 -8.86
C SER A 69 15.14 -19.09 -9.28
N LEU A 70 13.80 -19.10 -9.31
CA LEU A 70 13.00 -20.23 -9.78
C LEU A 70 12.84 -20.27 -11.32
N GLY A 71 13.44 -19.30 -12.04
CA GLY A 71 13.32 -19.17 -13.48
C GLY A 71 12.00 -18.55 -13.95
N ASN A 72 11.27 -17.88 -13.05
CA ASN A 72 10.09 -17.10 -13.42
C ASN A 72 10.51 -15.78 -14.07
N GLU A 73 9.63 -15.20 -14.89
CA GLU A 73 9.88 -13.93 -15.56
C GLU A 73 9.01 -12.81 -14.94
N ILE A 74 9.61 -11.63 -14.82
CA ILE A 74 8.90 -10.40 -14.46
C ILE A 74 8.94 -9.48 -15.67
N ILE A 75 7.76 -9.15 -16.21
CA ILE A 75 7.61 -8.26 -17.36
C ILE A 75 7.24 -6.87 -16.88
N GLU A 76 8.06 -5.89 -17.24
CA GLU A 76 7.78 -4.47 -16.99
C GLU A 76 6.75 -3.93 -17.98
N LEU A 77 5.80 -3.13 -17.49
CA LEU A 77 4.89 -2.39 -18.37
C LEU A 77 5.66 -1.35 -19.18
N SER A 78 5.47 -1.37 -20.51
CA SER A 78 5.92 -0.24 -21.33
C SER A 78 5.14 1.03 -20.96
N PRO A 79 5.68 2.24 -21.24
CA PRO A 79 4.97 3.48 -20.94
C PRO A 79 3.55 3.54 -21.52
N GLY A 80 3.36 3.08 -22.77
CA GLY A 80 2.04 3.07 -23.41
C GLY A 80 1.07 2.08 -22.77
N GLU A 81 1.57 0.92 -22.32
CA GLU A 81 0.76 -0.06 -21.59
C GLU A 81 0.38 0.47 -20.20
N ALA A 82 1.32 1.09 -19.49
CA ALA A 82 1.07 1.72 -18.20
C ALA A 82 0.01 2.83 -18.30
N SER A 83 0.09 3.70 -19.30
CA SER A 83 -0.94 4.73 -19.55
C SER A 83 -2.31 4.11 -19.82
N ARG A 84 -2.40 3.09 -20.68
CA ARG A 84 -3.67 2.42 -20.96
C ARG A 84 -4.29 1.78 -19.70
N TRP A 85 -3.45 1.21 -18.84
CA TRP A 85 -3.90 0.61 -17.59
C TRP A 85 -4.34 1.69 -16.58
N ALA A 86 -3.65 2.83 -16.53
CA ALA A 86 -4.02 3.96 -15.68
C ALA A 86 -5.38 4.55 -16.11
N GLU A 87 -5.59 4.77 -17.41
CA GLU A 87 -6.87 5.22 -17.98
C GLU A 87 -8.02 4.28 -17.60
N ALA A 88 -7.78 2.97 -17.59
CA ALA A 88 -8.79 1.97 -17.26
C ALA A 88 -9.28 2.04 -15.81
N VAL A 89 -8.52 2.67 -14.91
CA VAL A 89 -8.86 2.81 -13.47
C VAL A 89 -9.18 4.25 -13.06
N GLU A 90 -9.24 5.20 -14.00
CA GLU A 90 -9.48 6.63 -13.72
C GLU A 90 -10.81 6.92 -13.01
N ALA A 91 -11.81 6.05 -13.17
CA ALA A 91 -13.11 6.20 -12.52
C ALA A 91 -13.09 5.88 -11.02
N LEU A 92 -12.13 5.08 -10.54
CA LEU A 92 -12.12 4.56 -9.16
C LEU A 92 -12.11 5.66 -8.08
N PRO A 93 -11.31 6.75 -8.20
CA PRO A 93 -11.38 7.82 -7.22
C PRO A 93 -12.75 8.49 -7.17
N GLY A 94 -13.40 8.70 -8.32
CA GLY A 94 -14.75 9.29 -8.39
C GLY A 94 -15.82 8.39 -7.77
N GLU A 95 -15.73 7.07 -8.00
CA GLU A 95 -16.61 6.08 -7.35
C GLU A 95 -16.42 6.08 -5.83
N TYR A 96 -15.18 6.18 -5.35
CA TYR A 96 -14.88 6.28 -3.93
C TYR A 96 -15.43 7.57 -3.32
N ILE A 97 -15.26 8.72 -3.98
CA ILE A 97 -15.81 10.02 -3.53
C ILE A 97 -17.33 9.91 -3.38
N ALA A 98 -18.02 9.40 -4.40
CA ALA A 98 -19.47 9.24 -4.36
C ALA A 98 -19.93 8.31 -3.20
N ALA A 99 -19.18 7.24 -2.94
CA ALA A 99 -19.46 6.33 -1.82
C ALA A 99 -19.27 7.01 -0.45
N MET A 100 -18.23 7.82 -0.29
CA MET A 100 -17.97 8.58 0.95
C MET A 100 -19.01 9.67 1.18
N ASP A 101 -19.38 10.42 0.14
CA ASP A 101 -20.41 11.45 0.22
C ASP A 101 -21.78 10.85 0.60
N ALA A 102 -22.12 9.68 0.03
CA ALA A 102 -23.33 8.95 0.39
C ALA A 102 -23.32 8.46 1.86
N ALA A 103 -22.13 8.25 2.44
CA ALA A 103 -21.94 7.94 3.85
C ALA A 103 -21.88 9.19 4.77
N GLY A 104 -22.03 10.39 4.20
CA GLY A 104 -21.93 11.66 4.94
C GLY A 104 -20.50 12.06 5.32
N LEU A 105 -19.50 11.49 4.64
CA LEU A 105 -18.08 11.79 4.81
C LEU A 105 -17.59 12.73 3.68
N PRO A 106 -16.54 13.53 3.90
CA PRO A 106 -16.05 14.48 2.89
C PRO A 106 -15.17 13.76 1.85
N GLY A 107 -15.78 13.11 0.85
CA GLY A 107 -15.07 12.24 -0.09
C GLY A 107 -13.93 12.92 -0.86
N GLU A 108 -14.20 14.10 -1.40
CA GLU A 108 -13.22 14.89 -2.17
C GLU A 108 -12.00 15.28 -1.32
N GLU A 109 -12.23 15.67 -0.06
CA GLU A 109 -11.16 16.06 0.86
C GLU A 109 -10.27 14.86 1.21
N LEU A 110 -10.88 13.70 1.47
CA LEU A 110 -10.16 12.46 1.78
C LEU A 110 -9.24 12.03 0.63
N VAL A 111 -9.75 12.04 -0.62
CA VAL A 111 -8.95 11.66 -1.80
C VAL A 111 -7.84 12.68 -2.06
N THR A 112 -8.13 13.97 -1.91
CA THR A 112 -7.14 15.04 -2.10
C THR A 112 -6.01 14.92 -1.08
N GLU A 113 -6.35 14.71 0.20
CA GLU A 113 -5.36 14.57 1.27
C GLU A 113 -4.50 13.31 1.08
N ALA A 114 -5.12 12.18 0.73
CA ALA A 114 -4.37 10.95 0.44
C ALA A 114 -3.33 11.16 -0.68
N LYS A 115 -3.73 11.79 -1.81
CA LYS A 115 -2.81 12.13 -2.91
C LYS A 115 -1.69 13.08 -2.48
N SER A 116 -2.03 14.07 -1.65
CA SER A 116 -1.06 15.03 -1.10
C SER A 116 -0.01 14.34 -0.24
N LEU A 117 -0.44 13.47 0.68
CA LEU A 117 0.45 12.71 1.58
C LEU A 117 1.34 11.74 0.80
N VAL A 118 0.78 11.00 -0.17
CA VAL A 118 1.58 10.14 -1.04
C VAL A 118 2.65 10.95 -1.76
N SER A 119 2.29 12.08 -2.37
CA SER A 119 3.26 12.97 -3.06
C SER A 119 4.36 13.48 -2.11
N LYS A 120 4.00 13.81 -0.87
CA LYS A 120 4.94 14.30 0.15
C LYS A 120 5.96 13.25 0.59
N TYR A 121 5.55 11.98 0.69
CA TYR A 121 6.38 10.91 1.26
C TYR A 121 6.96 9.92 0.24
N SER A 122 6.63 10.03 -1.05
CA SER A 122 7.18 9.17 -2.12
C SER A 122 8.56 9.61 -2.64
N GLN A 123 9.34 10.39 -1.87
CA GLN A 123 10.67 10.86 -2.26
C GLN A 123 11.79 9.91 -1.86
#